data_AF-J8ZZU4-F1
#
_entry.id   AF-J8ZZU4-F1
#
_cell.length_a   1.000
_cell.length_b   1.000
_cell.length_c   1.000
_cell.angle_alpha   90.00
_cell.angle_beta   90.00
_cell.angle_gamma   90.00
#
_symmetry.space_group_name_H-M   'P 1'
#
loop_
_entity.id
_entity.type
_entity.pdbx_description
1 polymer ?
#
loop_
_entity_poly.entity_id
_entity_poly.type
_entity_poly.pdbx_seq_one_letter_code
_entity_poly.pdbx_strand_id
1 'polypeptide(L)'
;MNRKETGVGLILCGLFFVFFGLILFMDKGIMTAGNFIVILGLIILETTNLCTLVKLENIWGLGIFIFSLVILFKGYFILGLILEITGLSFLFYSRIPSIKNIAKTLIFKIIRN
;
A
#
# COMPACT_ATOMS: atom_id res chain seq x y z
N MET A 1 13.80 -11.22 14.90
CA MET A 1 12.60 -10.88 14.11
C MET A 1 12.96 -10.83 12.65
N ASN A 2 12.14 -11.44 11.79
CA ASN A 2 12.36 -11.46 10.36
C ASN A 2 11.96 -10.08 9.79
N ARG A 3 12.85 -9.43 9.03
CA ARG A 3 12.62 -8.05 8.53
C ARG A 3 11.35 -7.93 7.69
N LYS A 4 10.96 -9.01 7.01
CA LYS A 4 9.70 -9.12 6.26
C LYS A 4 8.47 -9.05 7.15
N GLU A 5 8.47 -9.73 8.30
CA GLU A 5 7.38 -9.63 9.27
C GLU A 5 7.30 -8.23 9.86
N THR A 6 8.45 -7.60 10.12
CA THR A 6 8.50 -6.21 10.59
C THR A 6 7.92 -5.24 9.55
N GLY A 7 8.25 -5.41 8.26
CA GLY A 7 7.70 -4.59 7.18
C GLY A 7 6.18 -4.75 7.02
N VAL A 8 5.67 -5.99 7.04
CA VAL A 8 4.23 -6.27 7.01
C VAL A 8 3.53 -5.68 8.24
N GLY A 9 4.12 -5.83 9.43
CA GLY A 9 3.60 -5.25 10.66
C GLY A 9 3.50 -3.73 10.62
N LEU A 10 4.51 -3.05 10.06
CA LEU A 10 4.45 -1.60 9.86
C LEU A 10 3.37 -1.18 8.87
N ILE A 11 3.20 -1.89 7.76
CA ILE A 11 2.15 -1.57 6.78
C ILE A 11 0.76 -1.69 7.42
N LEU A 12 0.51 -2.77 8.17
CA LEU A 12 -0.74 -2.96 8.93
C LEU A 12 -0.93 -1.86 9.99
N CYS A 13 0.13 -1.49 10.69
CA CYS A 13 0.10 -0.41 11.68
C CYS A 13 -0.24 0.94 11.03
N GLY A 14 0.37 1.26 9.89
CA GLY A 14 0.08 2.48 9.15
C GLY A 14 -1.36 2.53 8.64
N LEU A 15 -1.89 1.42 8.10
CA LEU A 15 -3.29 1.26 7.72
C LEU A 15 -4.25 1.49 8.89
N PHE A 16 -3.90 0.98 10.08
CA PHE A 16 -4.68 1.22 11.29
C PHE A 16 -4.74 2.71 11.65
N PHE A 17 -3.60 3.42 11.57
CA PHE A 17 -3.54 4.86 11.80
C PHE A 17 -4.34 5.68 10.77
N VAL A 18 -4.30 5.30 9.49
CA VAL A 18 -5.15 5.92 8.46
C VAL A 18 -6.63 5.73 8.80
N PHE A 19 -7.03 4.50 9.14
CA PHE A 19 -8.41 4.19 9.54
C PHE A 19 -8.84 4.98 10.80
N PHE A 20 -7.93 5.14 11.74
CA PHE A 20 -8.15 5.97 12.93
C PHE A 20 -8.35 7.44 12.57
N GLY A 21 -7.51 8.01 11.70
CA GLY A 21 -7.67 9.38 11.21
C GLY A 21 -8.96 9.60 10.42
N LEU A 22 -9.48 8.55 9.79
CA LEU A 22 -10.81 8.51 9.17
C LEU A 22 -11.95 8.68 10.19
N ILE A 23 -11.90 7.91 11.28
CA ILE A 23 -12.91 7.93 12.35
C ILE A 23 -12.86 9.24 13.14
N LEU A 24 -11.67 9.83 13.30
CA LEU A 24 -11.44 11.07 14.07
C LEU A 24 -11.81 12.36 13.31
N PHE A 25 -12.89 12.34 12.52
CA PHE A 25 -13.35 13.47 11.69
C PHE A 25 -12.36 13.95 10.63
N MET A 26 -11.68 13.02 9.96
CA MET A 26 -10.72 13.35 8.90
C MET A 26 -9.54 14.20 9.41
N ASP A 27 -8.97 13.85 10.57
CA ASP A 27 -7.78 14.54 11.05
C ASP A 27 -6.60 14.30 10.09
N LYS A 28 -6.24 15.36 9.37
CA LYS A 28 -5.20 15.36 8.34
C LYS A 28 -3.85 14.94 8.91
N GLY A 29 -3.57 15.25 10.17
CA GLY A 29 -2.30 14.93 10.81
C GLY A 29 -2.15 13.42 11.02
N ILE A 30 -3.19 12.79 11.57
CA ILE A 30 -3.18 11.36 11.90
C ILE A 30 -3.14 10.52 10.61
N MET A 31 -3.91 10.89 9.59
CA MET A 31 -3.89 10.18 8.30
C MET A 31 -2.55 10.32 7.58
N THR A 32 -1.93 11.50 7.62
CA THR A 32 -0.60 11.69 7.02
C THR A 32 0.45 10.87 7.76
N ALA A 33 0.40 10.82 9.10
CA ALA A 33 1.29 9.99 9.90
C ALA A 33 1.14 8.50 9.59
N GLY A 34 -0.09 8.00 9.47
CA GLY A 34 -0.38 6.62 9.05
C GLY A 34 0.24 6.28 7.69
N ASN A 35 0.11 7.18 6.72
CA ASN A 35 0.72 7.02 5.40
C ASN A 35 2.26 6.99 5.43
N PHE A 36 2.89 7.80 6.26
CA PHE A 36 4.35 7.73 6.46
C PHE A 36 4.77 6.38 7.04
N ILE A 37 4.01 5.83 7.99
CA ILE A 37 4.27 4.50 8.58
C ILE A 37 4.14 3.41 7.51
N VAL A 38 3.14 3.48 6.62
CA VAL A 38 2.99 2.56 5.49
C VAL A 38 4.23 2.60 4.57
N ILE A 39 4.73 3.80 4.24
CA ILE A 39 5.94 3.96 3.41
C ILE A 39 7.16 3.33 4.09
N LEU A 40 7.35 3.60 5.38
CA LEU A 40 8.45 3.02 6.15
C LEU A 40 8.35 1.49 6.18
N GLY A 41 7.14 0.94 6.33
CA GLY A 41 6.88 -0.48 6.22
C GLY A 41 7.22 -1.07 4.85
N LEU A 42 6.89 -0.36 3.77
CA LEU A 42 7.24 -0.75 2.40
C LEU A 42 8.76 -0.73 2.14
N ILE A 43 9.48 0.26 2.68
CA ILE A 43 10.94 0.36 2.60
C ILE A 43 11.60 -0.80 3.33
N ILE A 44 11.15 -1.09 4.55
CA ILE A 44 11.69 -2.18 5.38
C ILE A 44 11.35 -3.55 4.79
N LEU A 45 10.17 -3.70 4.19
CA LEU A 45 9.78 -4.92 3.49
C LEU A 45 10.71 -5.22 2.28
N GLU A 46 11.32 -4.20 1.67
CA GLU A 46 12.21 -4.30 0.49
C GLU A 46 13.69 -4.02 0.77
N THR A 47 14.17 -4.52 1.91
CA THR A 47 15.44 -4.15 2.55
C THR A 47 16.75 -4.25 1.73
N THR A 48 16.77 -4.52 0.42
CA THR A 48 18.02 -4.62 -0.36
C THR A 48 18.04 -3.94 -1.73
N ASN A 49 16.93 -3.41 -2.27
CA ASN A 49 16.99 -2.70 -3.54
C ASN A 49 15.89 -1.63 -3.61
N LEU A 50 16.25 -0.36 -3.41
CA LEU A 50 15.41 0.75 -3.87
C LEU A 50 15.05 0.57 -5.36
N CYS A 51 15.91 -0.10 -6.13
CA CYS A 51 15.67 -0.50 -7.52
C CYS A 51 14.56 -1.56 -7.75
N THR A 52 14.16 -2.39 -6.77
CA THR A 52 13.03 -3.34 -6.93
C THR A 52 11.68 -2.70 -6.59
N LEU A 53 11.65 -1.70 -5.71
CA LEU A 53 10.49 -0.81 -5.55
C LEU A 53 10.27 0.06 -6.81
N VAL A 54 11.35 0.43 -7.50
CA VAL A 54 11.36 1.19 -8.77
C VAL A 54 11.40 0.27 -10.01
N LYS A 55 11.05 -1.03 -9.88
CA LYS A 55 10.74 -1.82 -11.08
C LYS A 55 9.47 -1.27 -11.73
N LEU A 56 9.45 -1.23 -13.07
CA LEU A 56 8.35 -0.69 -13.90
C LEU A 56 6.96 -1.24 -13.53
N GLU A 57 6.89 -2.43 -12.95
CA GLU A 57 5.66 -3.07 -12.49
C GLU A 57 5.08 -2.46 -11.20
N ASN A 58 5.92 -1.85 -10.36
CA ASN A 58 5.54 -1.30 -9.05
C ASN A 58 5.52 0.22 -8.99
N ILE A 59 6.15 0.91 -9.96
CA ILE A 59 6.21 2.38 -10.02
C ILE A 59 4.84 3.03 -10.13
N TRP A 60 3.89 2.38 -10.81
CA TRP A 60 2.53 2.88 -10.95
C TRP A 60 1.79 2.90 -9.60
N GLY A 61 1.86 1.82 -8.83
CA GLY A 61 1.23 1.74 -7.51
C GLY A 61 1.87 2.69 -6.49
N LEU A 62 3.21 2.77 -6.50
CA LEU A 62 3.96 3.66 -5.63
C LEU A 62 3.75 5.13 -6.01
N GLY A 63 3.66 5.44 -7.31
CA GLY A 63 3.32 6.75 -7.83
C GLY A 63 1.92 7.20 -7.45
N ILE A 64 0.92 6.33 -7.57
CA ILE A 64 -0.46 6.60 -7.13
C ILE A 64 -0.51 6.85 -5.61
N PHE A 65 0.26 6.09 -4.82
CA PHE A 65 0.33 6.25 -3.36
C PHE A 65 1.00 7.58 -2.95
N ILE A 66 2.10 7.97 -3.60
CA ILE A 66 2.74 9.27 -3.35
C ILE A 66 1.83 10.42 -3.83
N PHE A 67 1.13 10.24 -4.95
CA PHE A 67 0.21 11.24 -5.47
C PHE A 67 -1.00 11.45 -4.54
N SER A 68 -1.51 10.39 -3.92
CA SER A 68 -2.56 10.49 -2.89
C SER A 68 -2.10 11.29 -1.68
N LEU A 69 -0.86 11.10 -1.22
CA LEU A 69 -0.24 11.89 -0.16
C LEU A 69 -0.22 13.39 -0.48
N VAL A 70 0.15 13.77 -1.70
CA VAL A 70 0.17 15.17 -2.14
C VAL A 70 -1.24 15.77 -2.17
N ILE A 71 -2.24 14.99 -2.59
CA ILE A 71 -3.65 15.41 -2.63
C ILE A 71 -4.23 15.57 -1.23
N LEU A 72 -3.90 14.67 -0.30
CA LEU A 72 -4.25 14.78 1.12
C LEU A 72 -3.65 16.07 1.72
N PHE A 73 -2.40 16.39 1.39
CA PHE A 73 -1.72 17.60 1.86
C PHE A 73 -2.38 18.88 1.34
N LYS A 74 -2.89 18.87 0.09
CA LYS A 74 -3.67 19.99 -0.47
C LYS A 74 -5.07 20.15 0.14
N GLY A 75 -5.50 19.24 1.02
CA GLY A 75 -6.79 19.33 1.71
C GLY A 75 -7.94 18.67 0.97
N TYR A 76 -7.70 17.99 -0.16
CA TYR A 76 -8.71 17.21 -0.87
C TYR A 76 -8.83 15.82 -0.27
N PHE A 77 -9.38 15.76 0.94
CA PHE A 77 -9.31 14.56 1.77
C PHE A 77 -10.01 13.35 1.15
N ILE A 78 -11.23 13.53 0.66
CA ILE A 78 -12.06 12.47 0.06
C ILE A 78 -11.37 11.87 -1.17
N LEU A 79 -10.84 12.72 -2.05
CA LEU A 79 -10.12 12.28 -3.26
C LEU A 79 -8.81 11.58 -2.89
N GLY A 80 -8.07 12.12 -1.92
CA GLY A 80 -6.84 11.54 -1.42
C GLY A 80 -7.05 10.12 -0.89
N LEU A 81 -8.13 9.90 -0.15
CA LEU A 81 -8.51 8.59 0.42
C LEU A 81 -8.83 7.54 -0.64
N ILE A 82 -9.61 7.92 -1.66
CA ILE A 82 -9.94 7.02 -2.78
C ILE A 82 -8.66 6.63 -3.51
N LEU A 83 -7.77 7.59 -3.75
CA LEU A 83 -6.47 7.36 -4.37
C LEU A 83 -5.53 6.52 -3.49
N GLU A 84 -5.61 6.67 -2.18
CA GLU A 84 -4.79 5.92 -1.23
C GLU A 84 -5.21 4.44 -1.20
N ILE A 85 -6.51 4.16 -1.09
CA ILE A 85 -7.05 2.79 -1.13
C ILE A 85 -6.73 2.11 -2.47
N THR A 86 -6.87 2.84 -3.58
CA THR A 86 -6.55 2.30 -4.91
C THR A 86 -5.05 2.08 -5.09
N GLY A 87 -4.19 3.00 -4.60
CA GLY A 87 -2.75 2.86 -4.59
C GLY A 87 -2.27 1.68 -3.75
N LEU A 88 -2.80 1.52 -2.53
CA LEU A 88 -2.54 0.38 -1.65
C LEU A 88 -2.98 -0.93 -2.29
N SER A 89 -4.18 -0.98 -2.87
CA SER A 89 -4.68 -2.19 -3.55
C SER A 89 -3.77 -2.60 -4.70
N PHE A 90 -3.28 -1.63 -5.49
CA PHE A 90 -2.35 -1.88 -6.58
C PHE A 90 -0.97 -2.35 -6.08
N LEU A 91 -0.48 -1.74 -5.00
CA LEU A 91 0.76 -2.14 -4.31
C LEU A 91 0.64 -3.59 -3.79
N PHE A 92 -0.43 -3.93 -3.08
CA PHE A 92 -0.65 -5.29 -2.59
C PHE A 92 -0.82 -6.31 -3.72
N TYR A 93 -1.56 -5.96 -4.78
CA TYR A 93 -1.75 -6.82 -5.95
C TYR A 93 -0.43 -7.14 -6.67
N SER A 94 0.46 -6.16 -6.78
CA SER A 94 1.75 -6.35 -7.44
C SER A 94 2.76 -7.11 -6.56
N ARG A 95 2.61 -7.03 -5.22
CA ARG A 95 3.63 -7.48 -4.25
C ARG A 95 3.34 -8.84 -3.62
N ILE A 96 2.10 -9.32 -3.65
CA ILE A 96 1.75 -10.67 -3.17
C ILE A 96 1.70 -11.62 -4.39
N PRO A 97 2.81 -12.30 -4.75
CA PRO A 97 2.79 -13.36 -5.76
C PRO A 97 1.88 -14.53 -5.36
N SER A 98 1.58 -14.70 -4.06
CA SER A 98 0.59 -15.68 -3.59
C SER A 98 -0.80 -15.41 -4.16
N ILE A 99 -1.25 -14.15 -4.29
CA ILE A 99 -2.56 -13.82 -4.87
C ILE A 99 -2.53 -14.02 -6.39
N LYS A 100 -1.45 -13.61 -7.06
CA LYS A 100 -1.26 -13.89 -8.49
C LYS A 100 -1.26 -15.39 -8.77
N ASN A 101 -0.56 -16.20 -7.98
CA ASN A 101 -0.53 -17.65 -8.15
C ASN A 101 -1.87 -18.28 -7.80
N ILE A 102 -2.52 -17.91 -6.69
CA ILE A 102 -3.85 -18.44 -6.35
C ILE A 102 -4.88 -18.08 -7.43
N ALA A 103 -4.86 -16.86 -7.95
CA ALA A 103 -5.72 -16.44 -9.05
C ALA A 103 -5.41 -17.20 -10.34
N LYS A 104 -4.12 -17.36 -10.70
CA LYS A 104 -3.72 -18.16 -11.87
C LYS A 104 -4.14 -19.61 -11.72
N THR A 105 -3.93 -20.22 -10.55
CA THR A 105 -4.29 -21.60 -10.27
C THR A 105 -5.81 -21.81 -10.29
N LEU A 106 -6.60 -20.85 -9.78
CA LEU A 106 -8.07 -20.91 -9.85
C LEU A 106 -8.61 -20.74 -11.27
N ILE A 107 -8.10 -19.76 -12.03
CA ILE A 107 -8.49 -19.54 -13.42
C ILE A 107 -8.11 -20.75 -14.29
N PHE A 108 -6.92 -21.30 -14.11
CA PHE A 108 -6.48 -22.49 -14.85
C PHE A 108 -7.28 -23.75 -14.47
N LYS A 109 -7.74 -23.86 -13.22
CA LYS A 109 -8.60 -24.95 -12.76
C LYS A 109 -10.03 -24.85 -13.30
N ILE A 110 -10.55 -23.64 -13.48
CA ILE A 110 -11.87 -23.39 -14.10
C ILE A 110 -11.85 -23.65 -15.61
N ILE A 111 -10.76 -23.31 -16.30
CA ILE A 111 -10.65 -23.52 -17.76
C ILE A 111 -10.39 -24.99 -18.13
N ARG A 112 -9.81 -25.79 -17.22
CA ARG A 112 -9.44 -27.19 -17.48
C ARG A 112 -10.53 -28.20 -17.10
N ASN A 113 -11.66 -27.77 -16.54
CA ASN A 113 -12.80 -28.60 -16.17
C ASN A 113 -14.03 -28.23 -16.99
#